data_AF-A0A1I2HI02-F1
#
_entry.id   AF-A0A1I2HI02-F1
#
_cell.length_a   1.000
_cell.length_b   1.000
_cell.length_c   1.000
_cell.angle_alpha   90.00
_cell.angle_beta   90.00
_cell.angle_gamma   90.00
#
_symmetry.space_group_name_H-M   'P 1'
#
loop_
_entity.id
_entity.type
_entity.pdbx_description
1 polymer ?
#
loop_
_entity_poly.entity_id
_entity_poly.type
_entity_poly.pdbx_seq_one_letter_code
_entity_poly.pdbx_strand_id
1 'polypeptide(L)'
;MVRTLDGDALPTWMAELAESYAGWEGVRSWNSLEQDLRIEATHDQRAHVSLRIAVRGPRGYEADAWEASACVQLDAGEDMKRFAAELAAFFA
;
A
#
# COMPACT_ATOMS: atom_id res chain seq x y z
N MET A 1 -12.65 -4.33 -11.66
CA MET A 1 -13.09 -3.42 -10.58
C MET A 1 -12.77 -4.14 -9.30
N VAL A 2 -11.68 -3.75 -8.63
CA VAL A 2 -11.30 -4.29 -7.33
C VAL A 2 -12.43 -3.94 -6.36
N ARG A 3 -13.01 -4.94 -5.69
CA ARG A 3 -14.06 -4.73 -4.69
C ARG A 3 -13.41 -4.74 -3.32
N THR A 4 -12.86 -3.60 -2.93
CA THR A 4 -12.60 -3.35 -1.52
C THR A 4 -13.96 -3.10 -0.87
N LEU A 5 -14.43 -4.03 -0.03
CA LEU A 5 -15.62 -3.77 0.79
C LEU A 5 -15.35 -2.52 1.62
N ASP A 6 -16.35 -1.62 1.65
CA ASP A 6 -16.47 -0.45 2.53
C ASP A 6 -15.72 -0.69 3.87
N GLY A 7 -14.51 -0.14 4.02
CA GLY A 7 -13.73 -0.25 5.25
C GLY A 7 -12.68 -1.37 5.36
N ASP A 8 -12.06 -1.84 4.27
CA ASP A 8 -10.74 -2.47 4.45
C ASP A 8 -9.79 -1.40 4.96
N ALA A 9 -9.04 -1.69 6.03
CA ALA A 9 -8.27 -0.74 6.83
C ALA A 9 -7.15 -0.03 6.06
N LEU A 10 -7.14 -0.03 4.73
CA LEU A 10 -6.15 0.63 3.89
C LEU A 10 -6.02 2.13 4.18
N PRO A 11 -7.09 2.94 4.24
CA PRO A 11 -6.95 4.37 4.57
C PRO A 11 -6.35 4.56 5.98
N THR A 12 -6.80 3.74 6.94
CA THR A 12 -6.28 3.75 8.31
C THR A 12 -4.81 3.32 8.38
N TRP A 13 -4.45 2.24 7.70
CA TRP A 13 -3.10 1.70 7.63
C TRP A 13 -2.14 2.66 6.94
N MET A 14 -2.58 3.32 5.86
CA MET A 14 -1.82 4.38 5.19
C MET A 14 -1.63 5.59 6.10
N ALA A 15 -2.66 5.97 6.87
CA ALA A 15 -2.54 7.03 7.87
C ALA A 15 -1.53 6.64 8.97
N GLU A 16 -1.58 5.42 9.49
CA GLU A 16 -0.61 4.92 10.47
C GLU A 16 0.83 4.92 9.93
N LEU A 17 1.03 4.60 8.65
CA LEU A 17 2.33 4.71 8.00
C LEU A 17 2.80 6.17 7.91
N ALA A 18 1.92 7.09 7.57
CA ALA A 18 2.23 8.51 7.49
C ALA A 18 2.50 9.14 8.86
N GLU A 19 1.88 8.64 9.93
CA GLU A 19 2.18 9.03 11.31
C GLU A 19 3.49 8.39 11.82
N SER A 20 3.91 7.26 11.26
CA SER A 20 5.17 6.57 11.59
C SER A 20 6.40 7.19 10.90
N TYR A 21 6.44 8.52 10.76
CA TYR A 21 7.55 9.24 10.10
C TYR A 21 8.91 9.05 10.79
N ALA A 22 8.91 8.72 12.09
CA ALA A 22 10.12 8.39 12.83
C ALA A 22 10.79 7.09 12.33
N GLY A 23 10.10 6.32 11.49
CA GLY A 23 10.55 5.08 10.90
C GLY A 23 10.05 3.84 11.63
N TRP A 24 10.18 2.69 10.96
CA TRP A 24 9.91 1.36 11.51
C TRP A 24 10.89 0.34 10.94
N GLU A 25 11.14 -0.72 11.69
CA GLU A 25 11.96 -1.84 11.22
C GLU A 25 11.10 -2.87 10.49
N GLY A 26 11.69 -3.49 9.46
CA GLY A 26 11.06 -4.55 8.68
C GLY A 26 10.04 -4.05 7.63
N VAL A 27 9.28 -5.00 7.11
CA VAL A 27 8.25 -4.77 6.08
C VAL A 27 6.88 -4.72 6.76
N ARG A 28 6.16 -3.63 6.56
CA ARG A 28 4.72 -3.57 6.87
C ARG A 28 3.95 -3.94 5.62
N SER A 29 3.08 -4.94 5.71
CA SER A 29 2.30 -5.42 4.58
C SER A 29 0.81 -5.28 4.83
N TRP A 30 0.09 -4.76 3.86
CA TRP A 30 -1.35 -4.78 3.79
C TRP A 30 -1.79 -5.58 2.56
N ASN A 31 -2.90 -6.31 2.68
CA ASN A 31 -3.49 -7.08 1.59
C ASN A 31 -5.00 -6.89 1.62
N SER A 32 -5.60 -6.75 0.44
CA SER A 32 -7.05 -6.79 0.32
C SER A 32 -7.59 -8.17 0.69
N LEU A 33 -8.83 -8.20 1.19
CA LEU A 33 -9.60 -9.42 1.44
C LEU A 33 -9.58 -10.44 0.30
N GLU A 34 -9.73 -9.99 -0.95
CA GLU A 34 -9.72 -10.87 -2.13
C GLU A 34 -8.31 -11.30 -2.57
N GLN A 35 -7.27 -10.87 -1.85
CA GLN A 35 -5.84 -11.10 -2.16
C GLN A 35 -5.39 -10.65 -3.56
N ASP A 36 -6.19 -9.78 -4.18
CA ASP A 36 -5.93 -9.22 -5.50
C ASP A 36 -4.98 -8.01 -5.45
N LEU A 37 -4.92 -7.31 -4.31
CA LEU A 37 -4.05 -6.16 -4.09
C LEU A 37 -3.21 -6.37 -2.82
N ARG A 38 -1.90 -6.18 -2.95
CA ARG A 38 -0.92 -6.21 -1.87
C ARG A 38 -0.11 -4.92 -1.87
N ILE A 39 0.13 -4.37 -0.69
CA ILE A 39 0.98 -3.20 -0.50
C ILE A 39 2.00 -3.53 0.58
N GLU A 40 3.28 -3.36 0.27
CA GLU A 40 4.40 -3.57 1.19
C GLU A 40 5.15 -2.25 1.37
N ALA A 41 5.38 -1.87 2.62
CA ALA A 41 5.99 -0.61 3.01
C ALA A 41 7.25 -0.85 3.84
N THR A 42 8.36 -0.25 3.42
CA THR A 42 9.64 -0.28 4.15
C THR A 42 10.14 1.13 4.36
N HIS A 43 10.69 1.40 5.54
CA HIS A 43 11.33 2.66 5.85
C HIS A 43 12.86 2.49 5.91
N ASP A 44 13.62 3.33 5.19
CA ASP A 44 15.09 3.25 5.13
C ASP A 44 15.80 3.76 6.40
N GLN A 45 15.05 4.03 7.48
CA GLN A 45 15.55 4.61 8.74
C GLN A 45 16.20 6.01 8.58
N ARG A 46 16.10 6.61 7.39
CA ARG A 46 16.68 7.92 7.07
C ARG A 46 15.60 8.97 6.82
N ALA A 47 14.90 8.85 5.70
CA ALA A 47 13.87 9.82 5.28
C ALA A 47 12.89 9.27 4.24
N HIS A 48 13.04 8.00 3.82
CA HIS A 48 12.28 7.49 2.68
C HIS A 48 11.44 6.28 3.06
N VAL A 49 10.22 6.29 2.55
CA VAL A 49 9.32 5.13 2.54
C VAL A 49 9.32 4.57 1.13
N SER A 50 9.61 3.28 1.00
CA SER A 50 9.39 2.55 -0.25
C SER A 50 8.10 1.76 -0.14
N LEU A 51 7.21 1.98 -1.10
CA LEU A 51 5.95 1.26 -1.25
C LEU A 51 6.04 0.37 -2.49
N ARG A 52 5.82 -0.93 -2.30
CA ARG A 52 5.59 -1.87 -3.39
C ARG A 52 4.11 -2.21 -3.43
N ILE A 53 3.45 -1.88 -4.53
CA ILE A 53 2.04 -2.14 -4.77
C ILE A 53 1.97 -3.23 -5.84
N ALA A 54 1.38 -4.38 -5.51
CA ALA A 54 1.19 -5.48 -6.43
C ALA A 54 -0.31 -5.74 -6.61
N VAL A 55 -0.75 -5.79 -7.87
CA VAL A 55 -2.11 -6.10 -8.28
C VAL A 55 -2.09 -7.39 -9.08
N ARG A 56 -3.03 -8.28 -8.81
CA ARG A 56 -3.24 -9.52 -9.54
C ARG A 56 -4.46 -9.41 -10.44
N GLY A 57 -4.49 -10.23 -11.47
CA GLY A 57 -5.66 -10.36 -12.32
C GLY A 57 -6.80 -11.11 -11.64
N PRO A 58 -8.05 -10.98 -12.15
CA PRO A 58 -9.16 -11.77 -11.68
C PRO A 58 -8.80 -13.26 -11.71
N ARG A 59 -9.12 -13.97 -10.62
CA ARG A 59 -8.69 -15.36 -10.35
C ARG A 59 -7.19 -15.49 -10.08
N GLY A 60 -6.63 -14.61 -9.26
CA GLY A 60 -5.23 -14.64 -8.79
C GLY A 60 -4.74 -15.95 -8.12
N TYR A 61 -5.61 -16.95 -7.95
CA TYR A 61 -5.26 -18.32 -7.54
C TYR A 61 -4.88 -19.24 -8.73
N GLU A 62 -5.14 -18.82 -9.97
CA GLU A 62 -4.73 -19.56 -11.17
C GLU A 62 -3.25 -19.33 -11.47
N ALA A 63 -2.55 -20.38 -11.91
CA ALA A 63 -1.10 -20.32 -12.18
C ALA A 63 -0.72 -19.35 -13.33
N ASP A 64 -1.67 -19.01 -14.20
CA ASP A 64 -1.50 -18.09 -15.33
C ASP A 64 -2.04 -16.68 -15.02
N ALA A 65 -2.41 -16.41 -13.76
CA ALA A 65 -2.88 -15.09 -13.38
C ALA A 65 -1.74 -14.07 -13.54
N TRP A 66 -2.06 -12.95 -14.19
CA TRP A 66 -1.11 -11.87 -14.33
C TRP A 66 -0.91 -11.16 -12.99
N GLU A 67 0.31 -10.69 -12.74
CA GLU A 67 0.64 -9.79 -11.63
C GLU A 67 1.34 -8.56 -12.20
N ALA A 68 0.88 -7.38 -11.80
CA ALA A 68 1.55 -6.12 -12.08
C ALA A 68 2.00 -5.51 -10.76
N SER A 69 3.26 -5.05 -10.72
CA SER A 69 3.80 -4.40 -9.53
C SER A 69 4.38 -3.03 -9.86
N ALA A 70 4.11 -2.05 -9.01
CA ALA A 70 4.72 -0.73 -9.03
C ALA A 70 5.49 -0.50 -7.73
N CYS A 71 6.66 0.13 -7.82
CA CYS A 71 7.42 0.59 -6.66
C CYS A 71 7.44 2.12 -6.67
N VAL A 72 7.06 2.72 -5.55
CA VAL A 72 7.06 4.17 -5.35
C VAL A 72 7.94 4.48 -4.16
N GLN A 73 8.84 5.44 -4.31
CA GLN A 73 9.64 5.96 -3.21
C GLN A 73 9.12 7.34 -2.84
N LEU A 74 8.80 7.53 -1.57
CA LEU A 74 8.22 8.75 -1.04
C LEU A 74 9.13 9.27 0.07
N ASP A 75 9.18 10.59 0.22
CA ASP A 75 9.68 11.18 1.45
C ASP A 75 8.72 10.83 2.60
N ALA A 76 9.25 10.45 3.76
CA ALA A 76 8.50 9.96 4.91
C ALA A 76 7.64 11.05 5.58
N GLY A 77 7.81 12.32 5.20
CA GLY A 77 7.05 13.46 5.72
C GLY A 77 5.78 13.77 4.91
N GLU A 78 5.74 14.97 4.32
CA GLU A 78 4.54 15.50 3.68
C GLU A 78 4.14 14.72 2.41
N ASP A 79 5.11 14.20 1.65
CA ASP A 79 4.84 13.36 0.48
C ASP A 79 4.07 12.09 0.87
N MET A 80 4.44 11.44 1.98
CA MET A 80 3.73 10.25 2.47
C MET A 80 2.28 10.58 2.89
N LYS A 81 2.07 11.71 3.60
CA LYS A 81 0.71 12.15 3.99
C LYS A 81 -0.15 12.47 2.79
N ARG A 82 0.40 13.21 1.81
CA ARG A 82 -0.29 13.54 0.58
C ARG A 82 -0.66 12.28 -0.20
N PHE A 83 0.29 11.36 -0.34
CA PHE A 83 0.06 10.10 -1.02
C PHE A 83 -1.03 9.27 -0.34
N ALA A 84 -1.02 9.17 1.01
CA ALA A 84 -2.07 8.50 1.76
C ALA A 84 -3.46 9.11 1.52
N ALA A 85 -3.56 10.44 1.48
CA ALA A 85 -4.81 11.15 1.20
C ALA A 85 -5.31 10.93 -0.24
N GLU A 86 -4.42 10.99 -1.24
CA GLU A 86 -4.77 10.74 -2.64
C GLU A 86 -5.21 9.28 -2.86
N LEU A 87 -4.54 8.32 -2.21
CA LEU A 87 -4.92 6.91 -2.28
C LEU A 87 -6.29 6.67 -1.64
N ALA A 88 -6.54 7.24 -0.46
CA ALA A 88 -7.83 7.13 0.21
C ALA A 88 -8.97 7.72 -0.64
N ALA A 89 -8.72 8.86 -1.32
CA ALA A 89 -9.70 9.47 -2.22
C ALA A 89 -9.96 8.65 -3.49
N PHE A 90 -8.96 7.92 -4.00
CA PHE A 90 -9.11 7.06 -5.18
C PHE A 90 -9.98 5.82 -4.88
N PHE A 91 -9.95 5.32 -3.64
CA PHE A 91 -10.67 4.11 -3.22
C PHE A 91 -12.00 4.38 -2.48
N ALA A 92 -12.37 5.64 -2.27
CA ALA A 92 -13.66 6.06 -1.73
C ALA A 92 -14.77 6.04 -2.80
#